data_AF-A0AA43W2T5-F1
#
_entry.id   AF-A0AA43W2T5-F1
#
_cell.length_a   1.000
_cell.length_b   1.000
_cell.length_c   1.000
_cell.angle_alpha   90.00
_cell.angle_beta   90.00
_cell.angle_gamma   90.00
#
_symmetry.space_group_name_H-M   'P 1'
#
loop_
_entity.id
_entity.type
_entity.pdbx_description
1 polymer ?
#
loop_
_entity_poly.entity_id
_entity_poly.type
_entity_poly.pdbx_seq_one_letter_code
_entity_poly.pdbx_strand_id
1 'polypeptide(L)'
;MERDEWKNSSRRLFTRLVRATLRADFVFPAGGRADRVLDACFDALAPVSAERLADFCICQVHAISGFGAAYLRRWNVTHSFGKKAVGRYLQADRRRRYHEDRWLKSFSLSRRGLSALAEDRSHHPFERFLYPEYEETTKRRLLSTEAGYAVCGMSTLLWTPFSPSCRRCVNARECRCRTAARYPELYRIRRETWEKGQEVRP
;
A
#
# COMPACT_ATOMS: atom_id res chain seq x y z
N MET A 1 -2.28 6.53 -2.92
CA MET A 1 -3.02 5.97 -1.78
C MET A 1 -4.36 6.66 -1.70
N GLU A 2 -5.44 5.90 -1.68
CA GLU A 2 -6.81 6.43 -1.54
C GLU A 2 -7.12 6.80 -0.07
N ARG A 3 -8.16 7.62 0.13
CA ARG A 3 -8.56 8.12 1.46
C ARG A 3 -8.86 6.98 2.45
N ASP A 4 -9.52 5.92 1.97
CA ASP A 4 -9.86 4.76 2.80
C ASP A 4 -8.63 3.92 3.16
N GLU A 5 -7.62 3.87 2.28
CA GLU A 5 -6.33 3.27 2.59
C GLU A 5 -5.59 4.03 3.68
N TRP A 6 -5.66 5.37 3.69
CA TRP A 6 -5.06 6.19 4.77
C TRP A 6 -5.69 5.86 6.11
N LYS A 7 -7.03 5.76 6.15
CA LYS A 7 -7.78 5.37 7.36
C LYS A 7 -7.37 3.98 7.82
N ASN A 8 -7.39 2.99 6.93
CA ASN A 8 -7.06 1.60 7.27
C ASN A 8 -5.61 1.45 7.72
N SER A 9 -4.67 2.08 7.01
CA SER A 9 -3.25 2.08 7.37
C SER A 9 -3.01 2.74 8.73
N SER A 10 -3.63 3.89 8.99
CA SER A 10 -3.51 4.59 10.27
C SER A 10 -4.07 3.77 11.43
N ARG A 11 -5.26 3.16 11.26
CA ARG A 11 -5.85 2.26 12.25
C ARG A 11 -4.92 1.08 12.55
N ARG A 12 -4.39 0.44 11.51
CA ARG A 12 -3.47 -0.71 11.63
C ARG A 12 -2.17 -0.33 12.34
N LEU A 13 -1.52 0.74 11.90
CA LEU A 13 -0.28 1.25 12.48
C LEU A 13 -0.47 1.61 13.96
N PHE A 14 -1.48 2.42 14.26
CA PHE A 14 -1.73 2.90 15.61
C PHE A 14 -2.07 1.73 16.55
N THR A 15 -2.94 0.81 16.10
CA THR A 15 -3.27 -0.40 16.87
C THR A 15 -2.04 -1.23 17.16
N ARG A 16 -1.21 -1.51 16.14
CA ARG A 16 0.01 -2.30 16.30
C ARG A 16 0.98 -1.66 17.28
N LEU A 17 1.19 -0.35 17.16
CA LEU A 17 2.06 0.41 18.04
C LEU A 17 1.57 0.36 19.49
N VAL A 18 0.29 0.66 19.74
CA VAL A 18 -0.26 0.64 21.10
C VAL A 18 -0.20 -0.77 21.69
N ARG A 19 -0.52 -1.81 20.92
CA ARG A 19 -0.45 -3.20 21.39
C ARG A 19 0.95 -3.64 21.75
N ALA A 20 1.94 -3.25 20.95
CA ALA A 20 3.33 -3.62 21.16
C ALA A 20 3.98 -2.87 22.33
N THR A 21 3.50 -1.67 22.67
CA THR A 21 4.23 -0.76 23.58
C THR A 21 3.49 -0.39 24.85
N LEU A 22 2.14 -0.36 24.83
CA LEU A 22 1.35 0.19 25.93
C LEU A 22 0.29 -0.77 26.48
N ARG A 23 -0.50 -1.41 25.60
CA ARG A 23 -1.68 -2.19 25.98
C ARG A 23 -2.06 -3.23 24.92
N ALA A 24 -1.83 -4.51 25.20
CA ALA A 24 -2.00 -5.62 24.26
C ALA A 24 -3.44 -5.83 23.74
N ASP A 25 -4.45 -5.53 24.55
CA ASP A 25 -5.88 -5.67 24.23
C ASP A 25 -6.48 -4.42 23.55
N PHE A 26 -5.66 -3.43 23.19
CA PHE A 26 -6.16 -2.21 22.54
C PHE A 26 -6.89 -2.52 21.22
N VAL A 27 -8.05 -1.89 21.02
CA VAL A 27 -8.81 -1.92 19.77
C VAL A 27 -9.07 -0.49 19.32
N PHE A 28 -8.75 -0.20 18.06
CA PHE A 28 -9.07 1.10 17.48
C PHE A 28 -10.58 1.17 17.21
N PRO A 29 -11.28 2.23 17.67
CA PRO A 29 -12.73 2.33 17.49
C PRO A 29 -13.10 2.47 16.01
N ALA A 30 -14.07 1.67 15.58
CA ALA A 30 -14.68 1.77 14.27
C ALA A 30 -15.88 2.73 14.27
N GLY A 31 -16.27 3.21 13.08
CA GLY A 31 -17.52 3.95 12.86
C GLY A 31 -17.34 5.41 12.45
N GLY A 32 -18.41 6.00 11.89
CA GLY A 32 -18.36 7.28 11.18
C GLY A 32 -17.88 8.50 11.98
N ARG A 33 -17.88 8.46 13.32
CA ARG A 33 -17.24 9.50 14.14
C ARG A 33 -15.72 9.42 14.09
N ALA A 34 -15.15 8.22 14.18
CA ALA A 34 -13.71 8.02 14.09
C ALA A 34 -13.21 8.41 12.70
N ASP A 35 -13.95 8.04 11.66
CA ASP A 35 -13.64 8.32 10.27
C ASP A 35 -13.59 9.82 9.99
N ARG A 36 -14.57 10.59 10.47
CA ARG A 36 -14.57 12.05 10.35
C ARG A 36 -13.38 12.71 11.03
N VAL A 37 -12.94 12.18 12.18
CA VAL A 37 -11.75 12.70 12.88
C VAL A 37 -10.48 12.37 12.10
N LEU A 38 -10.37 11.15 11.56
CA LEU A 38 -9.25 10.75 10.70
C LEU A 38 -9.21 11.60 9.43
N ASP A 39 -10.35 11.83 8.79
CA ASP A 39 -10.47 12.69 7.61
C ASP A 39 -9.94 14.09 7.89
N ALA A 40 -10.46 14.77 8.91
CA ALA A 40 -9.98 16.10 9.28
C ALA A 40 -8.48 16.11 9.67
N CYS A 41 -7.98 15.02 10.26
CA CYS A 41 -6.56 14.86 10.55
C CYS A 41 -5.72 14.79 9.27
N PHE A 42 -6.16 14.03 8.27
CA PHE A 42 -5.44 13.86 7.02
C PHE A 42 -5.44 15.11 6.16
N ASP A 43 -6.54 15.87 6.17
CA ASP A 43 -6.60 17.18 5.52
C ASP A 43 -5.53 18.13 6.09
N ALA A 44 -5.36 18.13 7.41
CA ALA A 44 -4.34 18.94 8.07
C ALA A 44 -2.91 18.39 7.94
N LEU A 45 -2.75 17.11 7.60
CA LEU A 45 -1.46 16.44 7.42
C LEU A 45 -1.03 16.36 5.94
N ALA A 46 -1.80 16.89 4.99
CA ALA A 46 -1.47 16.79 3.57
C ALA A 46 -0.10 17.44 3.22
N PRO A 47 0.63 16.92 2.22
CA PRO A 47 0.39 15.65 1.52
C PRO A 47 0.63 14.44 2.44
N VAL A 48 -0.21 13.41 2.27
CA VAL A 48 -0.17 12.18 3.07
C VAL A 48 0.66 11.10 2.35
N SER A 49 1.68 10.58 3.02
CA SER A 49 2.50 9.45 2.56
C SER A 49 2.55 8.36 3.62
N ALA A 50 2.92 7.14 3.24
CA ALA A 50 3.12 6.03 4.16
C ALA A 50 4.10 6.40 5.29
N GLU A 51 5.21 7.06 4.95
CA GLU A 51 6.19 7.55 5.93
C GLU A 51 5.59 8.58 6.89
N ARG A 52 4.81 9.55 6.36
CA ARG A 52 4.20 10.59 7.18
C ARG A 52 3.13 10.03 8.10
N LEU A 53 2.36 9.04 7.66
CA LEU A 53 1.39 8.33 8.49
C LEU A 53 2.07 7.54 9.62
N ALA A 54 3.14 6.83 9.29
CA ALA A 54 3.91 6.08 10.29
C ALA A 54 4.56 7.01 11.31
N ASP A 55 5.23 8.07 10.87
CA ASP A 55 5.84 9.09 11.73
C ASP A 55 4.81 9.79 12.61
N PHE A 56 3.65 10.14 12.05
CA PHE A 56 2.54 10.68 12.83
C PHE A 56 2.11 9.70 13.92
N CYS A 57 1.79 8.45 13.57
CA CYS A 57 1.36 7.45 14.55
C CYS A 57 2.41 7.22 15.65
N ILE A 58 3.71 7.16 15.30
CA ILE A 58 4.81 7.04 16.26
C ILE A 58 4.78 8.22 17.24
N CYS A 59 4.69 9.45 16.73
CA CYS A 59 4.63 10.66 17.57
C CYS A 59 3.43 10.63 18.53
N GLN A 60 2.27 10.18 18.06
CA GLN A 60 1.08 10.12 18.90
C GLN A 60 1.18 9.04 19.98
N VAL A 61 1.65 7.84 19.64
CA VAL A 61 1.76 6.74 20.60
C VAL A 61 2.87 7.01 21.62
N HIS A 62 4.01 7.57 21.18
CA HIS A 62 5.08 8.01 22.09
C HIS A 62 4.61 9.14 23.03
N ALA A 63 3.82 10.09 22.54
CA ALA A 63 3.28 11.13 23.41
C ALA A 63 2.34 10.55 24.49
N ILE A 64 1.52 9.56 24.14
CA ILE A 64 0.59 8.96 25.12
C ILE A 64 1.24 7.94 26.04
N SER A 65 2.45 7.45 25.71
CA SER A 65 3.20 6.54 26.58
C SER A 65 3.57 7.18 27.92
N GLY A 66 3.66 8.52 27.96
CA GLY A 66 3.94 9.27 29.18
C GLY A 66 2.79 9.42 30.17
N PHE A 67 1.53 9.11 29.80
CA PHE A 67 0.35 9.35 30.65
C PHE A 67 -0.14 8.13 31.44
N GLY A 68 0.47 6.96 31.24
CA GLY A 68 0.15 5.73 31.97
C GLY A 68 -1.22 5.08 31.63
N ALA A 69 -1.53 3.97 32.31
CA ALA A 69 -2.66 3.10 31.96
C ALA A 69 -4.05 3.74 32.18
N ALA A 70 -4.21 4.61 33.18
CA ALA A 70 -5.47 5.29 33.48
C ALA A 70 -5.90 6.24 32.36
N TYR A 71 -4.94 6.85 31.66
CA TYR A 71 -5.20 7.67 30.48
C TYR A 71 -5.72 6.81 29.32
N LEU A 72 -5.09 5.67 29.06
CA LEU A 72 -5.45 4.76 27.97
C LEU A 72 -6.85 4.16 28.10
N ARG A 73 -7.38 4.03 29.32
CA ARG A 73 -8.78 3.61 29.54
C ARG A 73 -9.80 4.64 29.06
N ARG A 74 -9.45 5.93 29.10
CA ARG A 74 -10.30 7.06 28.67
C ARG A 74 -9.91 7.59 27.30
N TRP A 75 -9.01 6.91 26.60
CA TRP A 75 -8.53 7.35 25.31
C TRP A 75 -9.66 7.32 24.27
N ASN A 76 -9.69 8.35 23.42
CA ASN A 76 -10.56 8.42 22.25
C ASN A 76 -9.76 8.93 21.04
N VAL A 77 -10.33 8.81 19.84
CA VAL A 77 -9.64 9.16 18.59
C VAL A 77 -9.16 10.62 18.55
N THR A 78 -9.90 11.56 19.14
CA THR A 78 -9.52 12.99 19.08
C THR A 78 -8.28 13.31 19.93
N HIS A 79 -7.94 12.46 20.90
CA HIS A 79 -6.70 12.63 21.69
C HIS A 79 -5.44 12.46 20.84
N SER A 80 -5.48 11.58 19.85
CA SER A 80 -4.33 11.25 18.99
C SER A 80 -4.49 11.72 17.54
N PHE A 81 -5.70 12.06 17.10
CA PHE A 81 -5.96 12.52 15.71
C PHE A 81 -6.70 13.87 15.65
N GLY A 82 -6.88 14.54 16.80
CA GLY A 82 -7.47 15.87 16.85
C GLY A 82 -6.47 16.99 16.52
N LYS A 83 -6.96 18.23 16.44
CA LYS A 83 -6.15 19.42 16.10
C LYS A 83 -4.90 19.59 16.97
N LYS A 84 -4.98 19.31 18.28
CA LYS A 84 -3.82 19.37 19.20
C LYS A 84 -2.76 18.32 18.88
N ALA A 85 -3.18 17.12 18.48
CA ALA A 85 -2.28 16.04 18.10
C ALA A 85 -1.54 16.36 16.78
N VAL A 86 -2.25 16.93 15.81
CA VAL A 86 -1.67 17.44 14.57
C VAL A 86 -0.69 18.58 14.84
N GLY A 87 -1.06 19.56 15.65
CA GLY A 87 -0.17 20.66 16.05
C GLY A 87 1.13 20.17 16.68
N ARG A 88 1.03 19.22 17.63
CA ARG A 88 2.20 18.58 18.26
C ARG A 88 3.11 17.90 17.24
N TYR A 89 2.53 17.26 16.23
CA TYR A 89 3.29 16.58 15.19
C TYR A 89 4.03 17.58 14.30
N LEU A 90 3.34 18.62 13.84
CA LEU A 90 3.89 19.63 12.91
C LEU A 90 4.93 20.55 13.55
N GLN A 91 4.83 20.82 14.86
CA GLN A 91 5.78 21.66 15.60
C GLN A 91 7.01 20.90 16.11
N ALA A 92 7.12 19.62 15.81
CA ALA A 92 8.15 18.81 16.42
C ALA A 92 9.54 18.98 15.83
N ASP A 93 10.52 18.78 16.68
CA ASP A 93 11.93 18.95 16.37
C ASP A 93 12.65 17.61 16.12
N ARG A 94 13.92 17.73 15.71
CA ARG A 94 14.80 16.56 15.49
C ARG A 94 15.10 15.81 16.80
N ARG A 95 15.04 16.46 17.97
CA ARG A 95 15.29 15.82 19.26
C ARG A 95 14.18 14.83 19.60
N ARG A 96 12.90 15.17 19.37
CA ARG A 96 11.76 14.27 19.53
C ARG A 96 11.98 12.98 18.76
N ARG A 97 12.38 13.08 17.48
CA ARG A 97 12.58 11.93 16.60
C ARG A 97 13.64 10.96 17.15
N TYR A 98 14.73 11.48 17.72
CA TYR A 98 15.75 10.67 18.38
C TYR A 98 15.19 9.89 19.58
N HIS A 99 14.40 10.54 20.44
CA HIS A 99 13.77 9.88 21.58
C HIS A 99 12.74 8.82 21.15
N GLU A 100 11.93 9.12 20.13
CA GLU A 100 11.00 8.17 19.54
C GLU A 100 11.72 6.94 18.98
N ASP A 101 12.82 7.13 18.24
CA ASP A 101 13.56 6.01 17.66
C ASP A 101 14.24 5.16 18.75
N ARG A 102 14.72 5.78 19.82
CA ARG A 102 15.25 5.08 21.00
C ARG A 102 14.16 4.28 21.72
N TRP A 103 12.98 4.87 21.88
CA TRP A 103 11.81 4.22 22.46
C TRP A 103 11.33 3.05 21.60
N LEU A 104 11.25 3.19 20.27
CA LEU A 104 10.89 2.09 19.38
C LEU A 104 11.86 0.91 19.48
N LYS A 105 13.17 1.19 19.58
CA LYS A 105 14.20 0.15 19.73
C LYS A 105 14.00 -0.70 20.99
N SER A 106 13.52 -0.13 22.10
CA SER A 106 13.28 -0.93 23.32
C SER A 106 12.16 -1.96 23.16
N PHE A 107 11.32 -1.82 22.13
CA PHE A 107 10.26 -2.77 21.78
C PHE A 107 10.57 -3.57 20.51
N SER A 108 11.82 -3.59 20.05
CA SER A 108 12.23 -4.23 18.79
C SER A 108 11.45 -3.72 17.56
N LEU A 109 11.01 -2.46 17.61
CA LEU A 109 10.34 -1.79 16.49
C LEU A 109 11.33 -0.84 15.79
N SER A 110 11.09 -0.61 14.51
CA SER A 110 11.82 0.41 13.75
C SER A 110 10.85 1.28 12.97
N ARG A 111 11.20 2.57 12.86
CA ARG A 111 10.43 3.54 12.05
C ARG A 111 10.29 3.07 10.61
N ARG A 112 11.38 2.58 10.00
CA ARG A 112 11.37 2.03 8.64
C ARG A 112 10.42 0.84 8.51
N GLY A 113 10.44 -0.09 9.47
CA GLY A 113 9.52 -1.22 9.48
C GLY A 113 8.06 -0.79 9.60
N LEU A 114 7.78 0.25 10.39
CA LEU A 114 6.42 0.81 10.52
C LEU A 114 5.98 1.54 9.24
N SER A 115 6.86 2.32 8.59
CA SER A 115 6.56 2.90 7.27
C SER A 115 6.26 1.83 6.23
N ALA A 116 7.06 0.75 6.19
CA ALA A 116 6.84 -0.37 5.28
C ALA A 116 5.54 -1.16 5.56
N LEU A 117 4.99 -1.06 6.78
CA LEU A 117 3.67 -1.58 7.14
C LEU A 117 2.54 -0.62 6.78
N ALA A 118 2.84 0.65 6.53
CA ALA A 118 1.89 1.65 6.06
C ALA A 118 1.83 1.69 4.52
N GLU A 119 2.91 1.29 3.87
CA GLU A 119 2.96 1.08 2.43
C GLU A 119 1.96 0.01 2.05
N ASP A 120 1.10 0.38 1.10
CA ASP A 120 0.16 -0.56 0.53
C ASP A 120 0.91 -1.57 -0.34
N ARG A 121 0.82 -2.85 0.06
CA ARG A 121 1.28 -3.99 -0.72
C ARG A 121 0.12 -4.74 -1.38
N SER A 122 -1.12 -4.24 -1.27
CA SER A 122 -2.28 -4.81 -1.97
C SER A 122 -2.04 -4.79 -3.46
N HIS A 123 -1.41 -3.71 -3.96
CA HIS A 123 -1.09 -3.54 -5.36
C HIS A 123 0.33 -4.00 -5.68
N HIS A 124 0.46 -4.94 -6.61
CA HIS A 124 1.77 -5.38 -7.07
C HIS A 124 2.36 -4.31 -8.01
N PRO A 125 3.68 -3.99 -7.97
CA PRO A 125 4.29 -3.00 -8.87
C PRO A 125 4.05 -3.25 -10.37
N PHE A 126 3.77 -4.51 -10.73
CA PHE A 126 3.46 -4.95 -12.09
C PHE A 126 1.98 -4.95 -12.45
N GLU A 127 1.09 -4.57 -11.53
CA GLU A 127 -0.35 -4.54 -11.76
C GLU A 127 -0.74 -3.59 -12.90
N ARG A 128 -0.08 -2.43 -12.99
CA ARG A 128 -0.22 -1.50 -14.12
C ARG A 128 0.14 -2.09 -15.49
N PHE A 129 0.88 -3.20 -15.51
CA PHE A 129 1.30 -3.88 -16.73
C PHE A 129 0.51 -5.16 -16.99
N LEU A 130 -0.55 -5.48 -16.24
CA LEU A 130 -1.35 -6.67 -16.53
C LEU A 130 -1.98 -6.59 -17.92
N TYR A 131 -2.56 -5.45 -18.26
CA TYR A 131 -3.10 -5.18 -19.58
C TYR A 131 -2.81 -3.75 -20.06
N PRO A 132 -1.70 -3.54 -20.80
CA PRO A 132 -1.42 -2.25 -21.41
C PRO A 132 -2.28 -2.06 -22.67
N GLU A 133 -3.43 -1.40 -22.51
CA GLU A 133 -4.41 -1.21 -23.60
C GLU A 133 -3.84 -0.43 -24.80
N TYR A 134 -2.96 0.54 -24.54
CA TYR A 134 -2.35 1.38 -25.57
C TYR A 134 -1.54 0.57 -26.61
N GLU A 135 -1.19 -0.67 -26.29
CA GLU A 135 -0.35 -1.53 -27.13
C GLU A 135 -1.17 -2.47 -28.04
N GLU A 136 -2.48 -2.55 -27.80
CA GLU A 136 -3.38 -3.44 -28.53
C GLU A 136 -3.47 -3.07 -30.02
N THR A 137 -3.39 -1.78 -30.33
CA THR A 137 -3.39 -1.29 -31.72
C THR A 137 -2.21 -1.85 -32.52
N THR A 138 -1.01 -1.85 -31.93
CA THR A 138 0.20 -2.37 -32.57
C THR A 138 0.14 -3.89 -32.71
N LYS A 139 -0.32 -4.60 -31.66
CA LYS A 139 -0.51 -6.07 -31.69
C LYS A 139 -1.49 -6.50 -32.78
N ARG A 140 -2.58 -5.76 -32.96
CA ARG A 140 -3.59 -6.03 -33.98
C ARG A 140 -3.06 -5.81 -35.39
N ARG A 141 -2.26 -4.77 -35.62
CA ARG A 141 -1.69 -4.46 -36.95
C ARG A 141 -0.72 -5.51 -37.46
N LEU A 142 0.08 -6.10 -36.56
CA LEU A 142 1.13 -7.08 -36.91
C LEU A 142 0.77 -8.51 -36.50
N LEU A 143 -0.53 -8.80 -36.32
CA LEU A 143 -1.01 -10.07 -35.78
C LEU A 143 -0.49 -11.25 -36.60
N SER A 144 0.08 -12.25 -35.91
CA SER A 144 0.54 -13.51 -36.51
C SER A 144 1.62 -13.38 -37.59
N THR A 145 2.33 -12.25 -37.66
CA THR A 145 3.49 -12.08 -38.55
C THR A 145 4.81 -12.30 -37.79
N GLU A 146 5.88 -12.69 -38.51
CA GLU A 146 7.22 -12.81 -37.91
C GLU A 146 7.73 -11.46 -37.38
N ALA A 147 7.50 -10.39 -38.14
CA ALA A 147 7.81 -9.03 -37.71
C ALA A 147 7.06 -8.66 -36.42
N GLY A 148 5.77 -9.04 -36.32
CA GLY A 148 4.98 -8.86 -35.10
C GLY A 148 5.55 -9.60 -33.90
N TYR A 149 6.03 -10.84 -34.10
CA TYR A 149 6.69 -11.61 -33.04
C TYR A 149 7.99 -10.97 -32.57
N ALA A 150 8.81 -10.45 -33.49
CA ALA A 150 10.04 -9.73 -33.16
C ALA A 150 9.73 -8.43 -32.40
N VAL A 151 8.81 -7.60 -32.90
CA VAL A 151 8.41 -6.33 -32.28
C VAL A 151 7.83 -6.55 -30.87
N CYS A 152 6.95 -7.54 -30.70
CA CYS A 152 6.41 -7.90 -29.37
C CYS A 152 7.50 -8.42 -28.41
N GLY A 153 8.54 -9.06 -28.94
CA GLY A 153 9.68 -9.57 -28.18
C GLY A 153 10.71 -8.52 -27.79
N MET A 154 10.87 -7.48 -28.60
CA MET A 154 11.81 -6.37 -28.33
C MET A 154 11.19 -5.30 -27.42
N SER A 155 9.87 -5.12 -27.48
CA SER A 155 9.15 -4.19 -26.61
C SER A 155 8.90 -4.76 -25.20
N THR A 156 8.51 -3.91 -24.25
CA THR A 156 8.20 -4.21 -22.82
C THR A 156 6.96 -5.10 -22.60
N LEU A 157 6.56 -5.83 -23.62
CA LEU A 157 5.16 -5.82 -24.03
C LEU A 157 4.57 -7.22 -24.01
N LEU A 158 5.30 -8.14 -24.63
CA LEU A 158 5.23 -9.58 -24.43
C LEU A 158 3.79 -10.14 -24.39
N TRP A 159 3.64 -11.37 -23.91
CA TRP A 159 2.34 -12.03 -23.85
C TRP A 159 1.52 -11.56 -22.65
N THR A 160 0.24 -11.23 -22.88
CA THR A 160 -0.78 -11.03 -21.84
C THR A 160 -2.08 -11.75 -22.23
N PRO A 161 -2.74 -12.46 -21.30
CA PRO A 161 -4.01 -13.14 -21.58
C PRO A 161 -5.18 -12.16 -21.78
N PHE A 162 -5.07 -10.94 -21.25
CA PHE A 162 -6.09 -9.90 -21.35
C PHE A 162 -6.21 -9.31 -22.77
N SER A 163 -5.14 -9.38 -23.57
CA SER A 163 -5.12 -8.87 -24.95
C SER A 163 -5.94 -9.76 -25.89
N PRO A 164 -6.97 -9.22 -26.58
CA PRO A 164 -7.67 -9.92 -27.65
C PRO A 164 -6.75 -10.45 -28.75
N SER A 165 -5.75 -9.66 -29.16
CA SER A 165 -4.77 -10.04 -30.18
C SER A 165 -3.90 -11.22 -29.72
N CYS A 166 -3.39 -11.19 -28.48
CA CYS A 166 -2.60 -12.30 -27.94
C CYS A 166 -3.40 -13.62 -27.84
N ARG A 167 -4.73 -13.57 -27.70
CA ARG A 167 -5.60 -14.76 -27.68
C ARG A 167 -5.80 -15.38 -29.06
N ARG A 168 -5.60 -14.61 -30.14
CA ARG A 168 -5.78 -15.06 -31.54
C ARG A 168 -4.46 -15.25 -32.30
N CYS A 169 -3.33 -14.88 -31.70
CA CYS A 169 -2.02 -14.91 -32.35
C CYS A 169 -1.47 -16.34 -32.45
N VAL A 170 -0.92 -16.70 -33.61
CA VAL A 170 -0.28 -18.02 -33.82
C VAL A 170 0.96 -18.22 -32.95
N ASN A 171 1.72 -17.15 -32.71
CA ASN A 171 2.95 -17.15 -31.91
C ASN A 171 2.70 -17.01 -30.40
N ALA A 172 1.45 -17.17 -29.95
CA ALA A 172 1.08 -16.90 -28.55
C ALA A 172 1.81 -17.82 -27.56
N ARG A 173 2.08 -19.08 -27.95
CA ARG A 173 2.77 -20.06 -27.11
C ARG A 173 4.23 -19.64 -26.87
N GLU A 174 4.94 -19.27 -27.92
CA GLU A 174 6.32 -18.84 -27.88
C GLU A 174 6.43 -17.51 -27.12
N CYS A 175 5.48 -16.59 -27.33
CA CYS A 175 5.38 -15.36 -26.55
C CYS A 175 5.15 -15.63 -25.05
N ARG A 176 4.35 -16.64 -24.66
CA ARG A 176 4.19 -17.05 -23.24
C ARG A 176 5.50 -17.50 -22.64
N CYS A 177 6.20 -18.42 -23.31
CA CYS A 177 7.50 -18.93 -22.87
C CYS A 177 8.51 -17.79 -22.70
N ARG A 178 8.53 -16.84 -23.66
CA ARG A 178 9.39 -15.65 -23.59
C ARG A 178 9.03 -14.74 -22.41
N THR A 179 7.74 -14.49 -22.15
CA THR A 179 7.33 -13.70 -20.97
C THR A 179 7.74 -14.38 -19.67
N ALA A 180 7.50 -15.69 -19.54
CA ALA A 180 7.85 -16.44 -18.34
C ALA A 180 9.36 -16.42 -18.07
N ALA A 181 10.19 -16.51 -19.12
CA ALA A 181 11.64 -16.46 -18.98
C ALA A 181 12.17 -15.06 -18.63
N ARG A 182 11.61 -13.99 -19.22
CA ARG A 182 12.12 -12.61 -19.02
C ARG A 182 11.51 -11.90 -17.81
N TYR A 183 10.25 -12.15 -17.51
CA TYR A 183 9.49 -11.48 -16.44
C TYR A 183 8.60 -12.49 -15.70
N PRO A 184 9.18 -13.39 -14.89
CA PRO A 184 8.45 -14.48 -14.25
C PRO A 184 7.33 -13.99 -13.32
N GLU A 185 7.56 -12.94 -12.52
CA GLU A 185 6.53 -12.38 -11.65
C GLU A 185 5.37 -11.73 -12.41
N LEU A 186 5.66 -10.97 -13.47
CA LEU A 186 4.61 -10.40 -14.33
C LEU A 186 3.79 -11.52 -14.99
N TYR A 187 4.44 -12.58 -15.45
CA TYR A 187 3.77 -13.75 -16.02
C TYR A 187 2.85 -14.43 -15.00
N ARG A 188 3.36 -14.69 -13.79
CA ARG A 188 2.59 -15.30 -12.68
C ARG A 188 1.34 -14.49 -12.38
N ILE A 189 1.47 -13.18 -12.15
CA ILE A 189 0.32 -12.33 -11.79
C ILE A 189 -0.67 -12.23 -12.93
N ARG A 190 -0.23 -12.06 -14.18
CA ARG A 190 -1.12 -12.06 -15.35
C ARG A 190 -1.96 -13.33 -15.44
N ARG A 191 -1.38 -14.49 -15.09
CA ARG A 191 -2.10 -15.76 -15.03
C ARG A 191 -3.08 -15.82 -13.88
N GLU A 192 -2.63 -15.58 -12.66
CA GLU A 192 -3.47 -15.64 -11.46
C GLU A 192 -4.67 -14.69 -11.55
N THR A 193 -4.46 -13.46 -12.02
CA THR A 193 -5.54 -12.48 -12.19
C THR A 193 -6.50 -12.88 -13.29
N TRP A 194 -6.00 -13.48 -14.39
CA TRP A 194 -6.85 -13.95 -15.48
C TRP A 194 -7.71 -15.15 -15.06
N GLU A 195 -7.12 -16.13 -14.38
CA GLU A 195 -7.79 -17.33 -13.89
C GLU A 195 -8.91 -16.96 -12.89
N LYS A 196 -8.60 -16.11 -11.90
CA LYS A 196 -9.61 -15.56 -10.98
C LYS A 196 -10.74 -14.82 -11.70
N GLY A 197 -10.42 -14.07 -12.76
CA GLY A 197 -11.41 -13.36 -13.57
C GLY A 197 -12.30 -14.28 -14.43
N GLN A 198 -11.85 -15.49 -14.74
CA GLN A 198 -12.64 -16.49 -15.46
C GLN A 198 -13.58 -17.25 -14.52
N GLU A 199 -13.16 -17.55 -13.29
CA GLU A 199 -14.00 -18.21 -12.27
C GLU A 199 -15.20 -17.36 -11.83
N VAL A 200 -15.11 -16.03 -11.97
CA VAL A 200 -16.18 -15.09 -11.59
C VAL A 200 -17.18 -14.82 -12.74
N ARG A 201 -16.95 -15.36 -13.95
CA ARG A 201 -17.93 -15.27 -15.04
C ARG A 201 -18.88 -16.49 -15.00
N PRO A 202 -20.17 -16.30 -14.66
CA PRO A 202 -21.17 -17.38 -14.66
C PRO A 202 -21.43 -17.93 -16.06
#